data_AF-A0A2G3A0C6-F1
#
_entry.id   AF-A0A2G3A0C6-F1
#
_cell.length_a   1.000
_cell.length_b   1.000
_cell.length_c   1.000
_cell.angle_alpha   90.00
_cell.angle_beta   90.00
_cell.angle_gamma   90.00
#
_symmetry.space_group_name_H-M   'P 1'
#
loop_
_entity.id
_entity.type
_entity.pdbx_description
1 polymer ?
#
loop_
_entity_poly.entity_id
_entity_poly.type
_entity_poly.pdbx_seq_one_letter_code
_entity_poly.pdbx_strand_id
1 'polypeptide(L)'
;MINEGTPPCLRWNRGTVTTNPTLKTRYSSCLENYSDAVDELGRLPGLLKSKDYSGLNIHASAASDGPSTCDDNFTSPPAEAPQLKAASDKLQGLISIILLISNLL
;
A
#
# COMPACT_ATOMS: atom_id res chain seq x y z
N MET A 1 -7.86 6.44 -30.51
CA MET A 1 -6.59 5.71 -30.35
C MET A 1 -6.30 5.68 -28.86
N ILE A 2 -6.42 4.50 -28.24
CA ILE A 2 -6.22 4.29 -26.81
C ILE A 2 -4.75 3.88 -26.69
N ASN A 3 -3.94 4.69 -26.00
CA ASN A 3 -2.56 4.30 -25.68
C ASN A 3 -2.60 3.40 -24.45
N GLU A 4 -2.54 2.10 -24.73
CA GLU A 4 -2.15 1.02 -23.81
C GLU A 4 -0.71 1.28 -23.33
N GLY A 5 -0.48 1.49 -22.03
CA GLY A 5 0.91 1.64 -21.56
C GLY A 5 1.15 2.11 -20.13
N THR A 6 0.15 2.63 -19.42
CA THR A 6 0.30 2.95 -17.99
C THR A 6 -0.42 1.91 -17.13
N PRO A 7 0.26 1.22 -16.19
CA PRO A 7 -0.38 0.40 -15.18
C PRO A 7 -1.52 1.18 -14.50
N PRO A 8 -2.63 0.54 -14.10
CA PRO A 8 -3.77 1.20 -13.44
C PRO A 8 -3.39 2.02 -12.21
N CYS A 9 -2.24 1.72 -11.58
CA CYS A 9 -1.70 2.42 -10.42
C CYS A 9 -0.97 3.74 -10.74
N LEU A 10 -0.71 4.09 -12.00
CA LEU A 10 -0.06 5.37 -12.36
C LEU A 10 -1.07 6.49 -12.66
N ARG A 11 -2.36 6.23 -12.48
CA ARG A 11 -3.43 7.23 -12.60
C ARG A 11 -3.95 7.68 -11.23
N TRP A 12 -3.05 7.94 -10.28
CA TRP A 12 -3.43 8.71 -9.09
C TRP A 12 -3.62 10.17 -9.51
N ASN A 13 -4.88 10.50 -9.83
CA ASN A 13 -5.32 11.87 -10.00
C ASN A 13 -4.98 12.66 -8.73
N ARG A 14 -3.96 13.51 -8.87
CA ARG A 14 -3.60 14.70 -8.08
C ARG A 14 -4.50 14.88 -6.84
N GLY A 15 -4.08 14.32 -5.70
CA GLY A 15 -4.71 14.58 -4.41
C GLY A 15 -4.85 16.09 -4.17
N THR A 16 -5.87 16.48 -3.41
CA THR A 16 -6.08 17.88 -3.00
C THR A 16 -4.78 18.47 -2.50
N VAL A 17 -4.31 19.55 -3.12
CA VAL A 17 -3.06 20.21 -2.74
C VAL A 17 -3.26 20.79 -1.34
N THR A 18 -2.68 20.15 -0.33
CA THR A 18 -2.63 20.71 1.02
C THR A 18 -1.62 21.85 1.06
N THR A 19 -2.00 22.96 1.70
CA THR A 19 -1.08 24.07 1.99
C THR A 19 -0.36 23.88 3.33
N ASN A 20 -0.76 22.89 4.13
CA ASN A 20 -0.12 22.58 5.40
C ASN A 20 1.17 21.78 5.14
N PRO A 21 2.36 22.30 5.52
CA PRO A 21 3.63 21.65 5.23
C PRO A 21 3.78 20.30 5.94
N THR A 22 3.26 20.15 7.17
CA THR A 22 3.27 18.88 7.89
C THR A 22 2.44 17.82 7.18
N LEU A 23 1.22 18.17 6.73
CA LEU A 23 0.39 17.24 5.94
C LEU A 23 1.06 16.89 4.62
N LYS A 24 1.72 17.85 3.96
CA LYS A 24 2.44 17.59 2.70
C LYS A 24 3.53 16.54 2.89
N THR A 25 4.34 16.65 3.94
CA THR A 25 5.39 15.67 4.25
C THR A 25 4.79 14.30 4.53
N ARG A 26 3.75 14.22 5.38
CA ARG A 26 3.11 12.95 5.73
C ARG A 26 2.49 12.26 4.51
N TYR A 27 1.76 13.00 3.67
CA TYR A 27 1.19 12.42 2.45
C TYR A 27 2.24 12.01 1.42
N SER A 28 3.37 12.71 1.36
CA SER A 28 4.49 12.31 0.49
C SER A 28 5.11 10.99 0.98
N SER A 29 5.33 10.87 2.29
CA SER A 29 5.79 9.61 2.90
C SER A 29 4.78 8.47 2.71
N CYS A 30 3.48 8.73 2.85
CA CYS A 30 2.46 7.74 2.52
C CYS A 30 2.54 7.30 1.05
N LEU A 31 2.68 8.25 0.12
CA LEU A 31 2.78 7.92 -1.31
C LEU A 31 3.98 7.01 -1.60
N GLU A 32 5.13 7.29 -1.00
CA GLU A 32 6.34 6.45 -1.11
C GLU A 32 6.06 5.04 -0.56
N ASN A 33 5.59 4.94 0.68
CA ASN A 33 5.25 3.67 1.34
C ASN A 33 4.20 2.84 0.57
N TYR A 34 3.18 3.48 0.00
CA TYR A 34 2.18 2.81 -0.83
C TYR A 34 2.73 2.39 -2.20
N SER A 35 3.69 3.13 -2.75
CA SER A 35 4.35 2.75 -4.01
C SER A 35 5.18 1.48 -3.80
N ASP A 36 5.96 1.43 -2.71
CA ASP A 36 6.72 0.24 -2.32
C ASP A 36 5.78 -0.95 -2.08
N ALA A 37 4.68 -0.75 -1.34
CA ALA A 37 3.69 -1.80 -1.11
C ALA A 37 3.06 -2.31 -2.42
N VAL A 38 2.78 -1.43 -3.39
CA VAL A 38 2.27 -1.83 -4.72
C VAL A 38 3.29 -2.70 -5.46
N ASP A 39 4.58 -2.35 -5.41
CA ASP A 39 5.64 -3.14 -6.04
C ASP A 39 5.77 -4.53 -5.40
N GLU A 40 5.64 -4.63 -4.07
CA GLU A 40 5.66 -5.91 -3.37
C GLU A 40 4.41 -6.76 -3.67
N LEU A 41 3.22 -6.14 -3.68
CA LEU A 41 1.97 -6.81 -4.07
C LEU A 41 2.01 -7.32 -5.52
N GLY A 42 2.68 -6.59 -6.42
CA GLY A 42 2.86 -6.96 -7.82
C GLY A 42 3.61 -8.27 -8.02
N ARG A 43 4.41 -8.71 -7.04
CA ARG A 43 5.19 -9.97 -7.10
C ARG A 43 4.36 -11.19 -6.70
N LEU A 44 3.33 -11.00 -5.89
CA LEU A 44 2.57 -12.10 -5.27
C LEU A 44 1.95 -13.08 -6.28
N PRO A 45 1.36 -12.66 -7.42
CA PRO A 45 0.79 -13.61 -8.39
C PRO A 45 1.81 -14.62 -8.94
N GLY A 46 3.06 -14.17 -9.15
CA GLY A 46 4.15 -15.04 -9.62
C GLY A 46 4.54 -16.07 -8.57
N LEU A 47 4.69 -15.62 -7.32
CA LEU A 47 5.04 -16.47 -6.17
C LEU A 47 3.95 -17.50 -5.87
N LEU A 48 2.68 -17.09 -5.94
CA LEU A 48 1.54 -17.99 -5.80
C LEU A 48 1.54 -19.06 -6.91
N LYS A 49 1.81 -18.67 -8.17
CA LYS A 49 1.87 -19.60 -9.31
C LYS A 49 3.01 -20.61 -9.17
N SER A 50 4.16 -20.19 -8.63
CA SER A 50 5.31 -21.08 -8.37
C SER A 50 5.17 -21.87 -7.07
N LYS A 51 4.08 -21.68 -6.30
CA LYS A 51 3.88 -22.26 -4.97
C LYS A 51 5.00 -21.88 -3.98
N ASP A 52 5.62 -20.72 -4.19
CA ASP A 52 6.59 -20.15 -3.26
C ASP A 52 5.85 -19.39 -2.16
N TYR A 53 5.28 -20.13 -1.21
CA TYR A 53 4.50 -19.53 -0.13
C TYR A 53 5.36 -18.81 0.90
N SER A 54 6.64 -19.18 1.03
CA SER A 54 7.60 -18.43 1.84
C SER A 54 7.86 -17.05 1.24
N GLY A 55 8.11 -16.98 -0.07
CA GLY A 55 8.21 -15.71 -0.78
C GLY A 55 6.91 -14.91 -0.73
N LEU A 56 5.76 -15.57 -0.90
CA LEU A 56 4.44 -14.93 -0.77
C LEU A 56 4.26 -14.27 0.60
N ASN A 57 4.66 -14.96 1.67
CA ASN A 57 4.59 -14.44 3.04
C ASN A 57 5.49 -13.22 3.25
N ILE A 58 6.75 -13.30 2.79
CA ILE A 58 7.73 -12.22 2.92
C ILE A 58 7.24 -10.96 2.21
N HIS A 59 6.84 -11.09 0.95
CA HIS A 59 6.43 -9.94 0.14
C HIS A 59 5.07 -9.37 0.58
N ALA A 60 4.13 -10.22 1.03
CA ALA A 60 2.89 -9.73 1.63
C ALA A 60 3.15 -8.99 2.96
N SER A 61 4.08 -9.47 3.79
CA SER A 61 4.45 -8.80 5.05
C SER A 61 5.07 -7.43 4.77
N ALA A 62 6.02 -7.35 3.83
CA ALA A 62 6.63 -6.09 3.41
C ALA A 62 5.59 -5.11 2.84
N ALA A 63 4.61 -5.60 2.06
CA ALA A 63 3.51 -4.77 1.59
C ALA A 63 2.63 -4.22 2.72
N SER A 64 2.55 -4.91 3.86
CA SER A 64 1.77 -4.47 5.03
C SER A 64 2.39 -3.25 5.71
N ASP A 65 3.71 -3.08 5.60
CA ASP A 65 4.44 -1.96 6.19
C ASP A 65 4.02 -0.63 5.54
N GLY A 66 3.59 -0.66 4.27
CA GLY A 66 3.13 0.52 3.54
C GLY A 66 1.98 1.27 4.23
N PRO A 67 0.79 0.65 4.38
CA PRO A 67 -0.33 1.27 5.09
C PRO A 67 -0.07 1.48 6.59
N SER A 68 0.67 0.59 7.29
CA SER A 68 0.94 0.80 8.72
C SER A 68 1.84 2.01 8.98
N THR A 69 2.93 2.14 8.20
CA THR A 69 3.84 3.29 8.31
C THR A 69 3.14 4.59 7.91
N CYS A 70 2.22 4.54 6.94
CA CYS A 70 1.41 5.69 6.60
C CYS A 70 0.53 6.13 7.79
N ASP A 71 -0.15 5.21 8.47
CA ASP A 71 -0.99 5.52 9.62
C ASP A 71 -0.15 6.08 10.80
N ASP A 72 1.03 5.52 11.04
CA ASP A 72 1.94 5.93 12.12
C ASP A 72 2.40 7.39 11.97
N ASN A 73 2.45 7.92 10.74
CA ASN A 73 2.76 9.32 10.48
C ASN A 73 1.71 10.29 11.07
N PHE A 74 0.50 9.83 11.40
CA PHE A 74 -0.61 10.67 11.87
C PHE A 74 -0.93 10.51 13.37
N THR A 75 -0.03 9.91 14.15
CA THR A 75 -0.16 9.77 15.63
C THR A 75 -0.29 11.10 16.38
N SER A 76 0.09 12.22 15.75
CA SER A 76 -0.07 13.58 16.29
C SER A 76 -0.81 14.49 15.31
N PRO A 77 -1.52 15.54 15.78
CA PRO A 77 -2.17 16.50 14.89
C PRO A 77 -1.21 17.09 13.84
N PRO A 78 -1.71 17.46 12.65
CA PRO A 78 -3.10 17.30 12.18
C PRO A 78 -3.46 15.83 11.90
N ALA A 79 -4.71 15.47 12.21
CA ALA A 79 -5.20 14.10 12.09
C ALA A 79 -5.20 13.60 10.63
N GLU A 80 -5.15 12.29 10.48
CA GLU A 80 -5.29 11.63 9.20
C GLU A 80 -6.64 11.93 8.54
N ALA A 81 -6.65 11.98 7.21
CA ALA A 81 -7.89 12.08 6.46
C ALA A 81 -8.65 10.74 6.58
N PRO A 82 -9.94 10.71 6.96
CA PRO A 82 -10.68 9.47 7.19
C PRO A 82 -10.67 8.50 6.01
N GLN A 83 -10.65 9.02 4.77
CA GLN A 83 -10.57 8.21 3.56
C GLN A 83 -9.22 7.52 3.37
N LEU A 84 -8.12 8.12 3.87
CA LEU A 84 -6.79 7.50 3.82
C LEU A 84 -6.73 6.37 4.83
N LYS A 85 -7.17 6.62 6.08
CA LYS A 85 -7.25 5.60 7.13
C LYS A 85 -8.09 4.41 6.70
N ALA A 86 -9.28 4.65 6.14
CA ALA A 86 -10.13 3.57 5.65
C ALA A 86 -9.49 2.76 4.50
N ALA A 87 -8.67 3.40 3.66
CA ALA A 87 -7.91 2.71 2.62
C ALA A 87 -6.77 1.86 3.21
N SER A 88 -6.03 2.41 4.19
CA SER A 88 -5.00 1.69 4.95
C SER A 88 -5.57 0.44 5.63
N ASP A 89 -6.68 0.58 6.36
CA ASP A 89 -7.34 -0.53 7.06
C ASP A 89 -7.81 -1.61 6.08
N LYS A 90 -8.38 -1.21 4.94
CA LYS A 90 -8.80 -2.14 3.90
C LYS A 90 -7.63 -2.92 3.31
N LEU A 91 -6.51 -2.24 3.02
CA LEU A 91 -5.34 -2.91 2.47
C LEU A 91 -4.72 -3.88 3.49
N GLN A 92 -4.57 -3.47 4.74
CA GLN A 92 -4.07 -4.33 5.83
C GLN A 92 -4.95 -5.58 6.00
N GLY A 93 -6.27 -5.44 5.90
CA GLY A 93 -7.19 -6.58 5.95
C GLY A 93 -6.99 -7.57 4.79
N LEU A 94 -6.81 -7.07 3.57
CA LEU A 94 -6.53 -7.92 2.40
C LEU A 94 -5.19 -8.65 2.51
N ILE A 95 -4.15 -7.93 2.96
CA ILE A 95 -2.82 -8.51 3.17
C ILE A 95 -2.86 -9.57 4.28
N SER A 96 -3.61 -9.34 5.36
CA SER A 96 -3.78 -10.32 6.43
C SER A 96 -4.35 -11.64 5.92
N ILE A 97 -5.30 -11.62 4.98
CA ILE A 97 -5.84 -12.83 4.34
C ILE A 97 -4.75 -13.56 3.54
N ILE A 98 -3.93 -12.82 2.78
CA ILE A 98 -2.83 -13.40 2.01
C ILE A 98 -1.80 -14.06 2.94
N LEU A 99 -1.45 -13.39 4.04
CA LEU A 99 -0.52 -13.92 5.04
C LEU A 99 -1.05 -15.22 5.66
N LEU A 100 -2.34 -15.27 6.01
CA LEU A 100 -2.97 -16.50 6.50
C LEU A 100 -2.84 -17.64 5.48
N ILE A 101 -3.13 -17.39 4.20
CA ILE A 101 -3.00 -18.40 3.14
C ILE A 101 -1.55 -18.86 3.01
N SER A 102 -0.58 -17.94 3.02
CA SER A 102 0.85 -18.26 2.89
C SER A 102 1.42 -19.07 4.05
N ASN A 103 0.79 -19.01 5.23
CA ASN A 103 1.18 -19.80 6.40
C ASN A 103 0.53 -21.19 6.43
N LEU A 104 -0.58 -21.37 5.71
CA LEU A 104 -1.33 -22.63 5.67
C LEU A 104 -0.89 -23.57 4.53
N LEU A 105 -0.28 -23.03 3.48
CA LEU A 105 0.16 -23.75 2.29
C LEU A 105 1.67 -23.95 2.26
#